data_AF-A0A1F6DEH0-F1
#
_entry.id   AF-A0A1F6DEH0-F1
#
_cell.length_a   1.000
_cell.length_b   1.000
_cell.length_c   1.000
_cell.angle_alpha   90.00
_cell.angle_beta   90.00
_cell.angle_gamma   90.00
#
_symmetry.space_group_name_H-M   'P 1'
#
loop_
_entity.id
_entity.type
_entity.pdbx_description
1 polymer ?
#
loop_
_entity_poly.entity_id
_entity_poly.type
_entity_poly.pdbx_seq_one_letter_code
_entity_poly.pdbx_strand_id
1 'polypeptide(L)'
;MDLSIFLAKLFGLYFLIAGGIIMMRQKSFMPIFTEILGSRALLVILGVAELLAGLAIVIAHPIFTATWEGLITLIGAWMAVEGIIYLSMPYTKIGKLMKQFNTSTWYTSGGLVAIVMGAYLAGKGFGMW
;
A
#
# COMPACT_ATOMS: atom_id res chain seq x y z
N MET A 1 9.52 -18.81 5.49
CA MET A 1 8.62 -19.15 6.61
C MET A 1 8.65 -18.10 7.72
N ASP A 2 9.73 -17.92 8.49
CA ASP A 2 9.68 -16.98 9.64
C ASP A 2 9.42 -15.53 9.23
N LEU A 3 10.15 -15.05 8.21
CA LEU A 3 9.93 -13.71 7.67
C LEU A 3 8.56 -13.58 7.00
N SER A 4 8.12 -14.61 6.28
CA SER A 4 6.83 -14.67 5.59
C SER A 4 5.67 -14.51 6.58
N ILE A 5 5.71 -15.25 7.70
CA ILE A 5 4.74 -15.17 8.78
C ILE A 5 4.78 -13.80 9.47
N PHE A 6 5.98 -13.28 9.74
CA PHE A 6 6.13 -11.94 10.30
C PHE A 6 5.50 -10.87 9.40
N LEU A 7 5.81 -10.88 8.11
CA LEU A 7 5.25 -9.94 7.13
C LEU A 7 3.74 -10.12 6.97
N ALA A 8 3.23 -11.35 7.01
CA ALA A 8 1.79 -11.61 6.98
C ALA A 8 1.07 -10.99 8.18
N LYS A 9 1.63 -11.12 9.39
CA LYS A 9 1.10 -10.46 10.59
C LYS A 9 1.16 -8.94 10.47
N LEU A 10 2.31 -8.41 10.02
CA LEU A 10 2.54 -6.97 9.89
C LEU A 10 1.58 -6.34 8.88
N PHE A 11 1.56 -6.83 7.64
CA PHE A 11 0.69 -6.30 6.59
C PHE A 11 -0.77 -6.62 6.84
N GLY A 12 -1.08 -7.80 7.39
CA GLY A 12 -2.44 -8.18 7.77
C GLY A 12 -3.05 -7.19 8.74
N LEU A 13 -2.36 -6.91 9.85
CA LEU A 13 -2.81 -5.94 10.84
C LEU A 13 -2.83 -4.51 10.27
N TYR A 14 -1.78 -4.12 9.54
CA TYR A 14 -1.72 -2.80 8.93
C TYR A 14 -2.92 -2.53 8.03
N PHE A 15 -3.25 -3.45 7.11
CA PHE A 15 -4.36 -3.26 6.19
C PHE A 15 -5.73 -3.29 6.88
N LEU A 16 -5.91 -4.11 7.91
CA LEU A 16 -7.13 -4.11 8.71
C LEU A 16 -7.34 -2.76 9.41
N ILE A 17 -6.31 -2.27 10.08
CA ILE A 17 -6.38 -1.02 10.86
C ILE A 17 -6.50 0.18 9.91
N ALA A 18 -5.60 0.30 8.93
CA ALA A 18 -5.59 1.42 7.99
C ALA A 18 -6.84 1.43 7.10
N GLY A 19 -7.24 0.28 6.55
CA GLY A 19 -8.44 0.14 5.73
C GLY A 19 -9.70 0.51 6.51
N GLY A 20 -9.83 0.06 7.75
CA GLY A 20 -10.93 0.43 8.65
C GLY A 20 -10.99 1.93 8.92
N ILE A 21 -9.85 2.54 9.28
CA ILE A 21 -9.76 3.99 9.54
C ILE A 21 -10.13 4.80 8.29
N ILE A 22 -9.61 4.44 7.12
CA ILE A 22 -9.89 5.13 5.85
C ILE A 22 -11.38 5.05 5.51
N MET A 23 -11.99 3.87 5.69
CA MET A 23 -13.42 3.68 5.42
C MET A 23 -14.30 4.52 6.36
N MET A 24 -13.95 4.59 7.65
CA MET A 24 -14.66 5.40 8.64
C MET A 24 -14.45 6.92 8.44
N ARG A 25 -13.25 7.33 8.03
CA ARG A 25 -12.83 8.75 7.98
C ARG A 25 -12.55 9.26 6.56
N GLN A 26 -13.16 8.69 5.53
CA GLN A 26 -12.91 9.04 4.13
C GLN A 26 -12.95 10.56 3.85
N LYS A 27 -13.91 11.28 4.45
CA LYS A 27 -14.05 12.74 4.28
C LYS A 27 -12.86 13.53 4.83
N SER A 28 -12.18 13.00 5.85
CA SER A 28 -10.96 13.60 6.41
C SER A 28 -9.71 13.22 5.61
N PHE A 29 -9.68 12.05 4.95
CA PHE A 29 -8.52 11.59 4.18
C PHE A 29 -8.46 12.14 2.76
N MET A 30 -9.60 12.37 2.11
CA MET A 30 -9.67 13.00 0.79
C MET A 30 -8.86 14.30 0.66
N PRO A 31 -9.00 15.30 1.56
CA PRO A 31 -8.22 16.53 1.48
C PRO A 31 -6.72 16.29 1.72
N ILE A 32 -6.35 15.39 2.64
CA ILE A 32 -4.94 15.04 2.90
C ILE A 32 -4.29 14.52 1.62
N PHE A 33 -4.99 13.66 0.88
CA PHE A 33 -4.48 13.14 -0.39
C PHE A 33 -4.26 14.26 -1.41
N THR A 34 -5.15 15.24 -1.48
CA THR A 34 -4.97 16.41 -2.35
C THR A 34 -3.82 17.32 -1.92
N GLU A 35 -3.55 17.45 -0.62
CA GLU A 35 -2.43 18.23 -0.08
C GLU A 35 -1.09 17.56 -0.37
N ILE A 36 -1.00 16.22 -0.22
CA ILE A 36 0.19 15.44 -0.60
C ILE A 36 0.45 15.63 -2.10
N LEU A 37 -0.58 15.45 -2.93
CA LEU A 37 -0.47 15.67 -4.38
C LEU A 37 -0.20 17.13 -4.76
N GLY A 38 -0.45 18.07 -3.85
CA GLY A 38 -0.21 19.51 -3.96
C GLY A 38 1.23 19.91 -3.64
N SER A 39 2.01 19.01 -3.01
CA SER A 39 3.37 19.28 -2.54
C SER A 39 4.37 18.34 -3.21
N ARG A 40 5.19 18.90 -4.10
CA ARG A 40 6.29 18.15 -4.75
C ARG A 40 7.25 17.54 -3.72
N ALA A 41 7.53 18.25 -2.63
CA ALA A 41 8.42 17.76 -1.58
C ALA A 41 7.83 16.52 -0.88
N LEU A 42 6.53 16.54 -0.55
CA LEU A 42 5.87 15.38 0.08
C LEU A 42 5.82 14.18 -0.85
N LEU A 43 5.56 14.39 -2.15
CA LEU A 43 5.59 13.30 -3.13
C LEU A 43 6.97 12.66 -3.30
N VAL A 44 8.03 13.47 -3.27
CA VAL A 44 9.40 12.93 -3.31
C VAL A 44 9.70 12.12 -2.04
N ILE A 45 9.33 12.63 -0.86
CA ILE A 45 9.52 11.91 0.40
C ILE A 45 8.75 10.58 0.38
N LEU A 46 7.49 10.60 -0.07
CA LEU A 46 6.67 9.41 -0.22
C LEU A 46 7.31 8.40 -1.18
N GLY A 47 7.73 8.86 -2.37
CA GLY A 47 8.36 8.00 -3.37
C GLY A 47 9.68 7.38 -2.89
N VAL A 48 10.51 8.13 -2.16
CA VAL A 48 11.73 7.57 -1.55
C VAL A 48 11.37 6.52 -0.49
N ALA A 49 10.42 6.81 0.39
CA ALA A 49 10.00 5.89 1.46
C ALA A 49 9.40 4.60 0.89
N GLU A 50 8.51 4.70 -0.09
CA GLU A 50 7.90 3.55 -0.78
C GLU A 50 8.94 2.73 -1.53
N LEU A 51 9.88 3.37 -2.24
CA LEU A 51 10.93 2.66 -2.96
C LEU A 51 11.83 1.89 -1.99
N LEU A 52 12.26 2.51 -0.90
CA LEU A 52 13.09 1.85 0.11
C LEU A 52 12.36 0.68 0.76
N ALA A 53 11.10 0.88 1.18
CA ALA A 53 10.29 -0.18 1.78
C ALA A 53 10.03 -1.33 0.80
N GLY A 54 9.65 -1.01 -0.44
CA GLY A 54 9.38 -1.98 -1.50
C GLY A 54 10.61 -2.83 -1.84
N LEU A 55 11.77 -2.18 -2.03
CA LEU A 55 13.03 -2.89 -2.26
C LEU A 55 13.43 -3.75 -1.06
N ALA A 56 13.27 -3.26 0.17
CA ALA A 56 13.57 -4.05 1.36
C ALA A 56 12.74 -5.35 1.40
N ILE A 57 11.45 -5.28 1.05
CA ILE A 57 10.57 -6.45 0.99
C ILE A 57 10.99 -7.39 -0.14
N VAL A 58 11.19 -6.87 -1.36
CA VAL A 58 11.52 -7.71 -2.54
C VAL A 58 12.86 -8.42 -2.36
N ILE A 59 13.86 -7.75 -1.77
CA ILE A 59 15.18 -8.32 -1.54
C ILE A 59 15.14 -9.33 -0.38
N ALA A 60 14.45 -9.01 0.73
CA ALA A 60 14.40 -9.89 1.89
C ALA A 60 13.45 -11.09 1.70
N HIS A 61 12.44 -10.95 0.85
CA HIS A 61 11.39 -11.95 0.63
C HIS A 61 11.13 -12.17 -0.87
N PRO A 62 12.09 -12.74 -1.64
CA PRO A 62 11.99 -12.91 -3.09
C PRO A 62 11.17 -14.16 -3.47
N ILE A 63 9.98 -14.33 -2.90
CA ILE A 63 9.10 -15.48 -3.15
C ILE A 63 8.03 -15.07 -4.15
N PHE A 64 8.12 -15.53 -5.40
CA PHE A 64 7.12 -15.26 -6.45
C PHE A 64 6.33 -16.53 -6.77
N THR A 65 5.47 -16.94 -5.84
CA THR A 65 4.61 -18.12 -5.95
C THR A 65 3.15 -17.71 -5.98
N ALA A 66 2.26 -18.58 -6.46
CA ALA A 66 0.81 -18.36 -6.39
C ALA A 66 0.22 -18.59 -4.97
N THR A 67 1.06 -18.56 -3.94
CA THR A 67 0.67 -18.70 -2.53
C THR A 67 0.54 -17.33 -1.86
N TRP A 68 0.00 -17.28 -0.64
CA TRP A 68 -0.11 -16.05 0.14
C TRP A 68 1.24 -15.35 0.38
N GLU A 69 2.34 -16.12 0.40
CA GLU A 69 3.70 -15.58 0.51
C GLU A 69 4.07 -14.74 -0.72
N GLY A 70 3.64 -15.17 -1.91
CA GLY A 70 3.84 -14.42 -3.15
C GLY A 70 3.06 -13.10 -3.19
N LEU A 71 1.89 -13.05 -2.56
CA LEU A 71 1.13 -11.79 -2.42
C LEU A 71 1.91 -10.73 -1.63
N ILE A 72 2.65 -11.14 -0.59
CA ILE A 72 3.49 -10.23 0.20
C ILE A 72 4.60 -9.65 -0.65
N THR A 73 5.29 -10.49 -1.42
CA THR A 73 6.34 -10.06 -2.34
C THR A 73 5.78 -9.14 -3.41
N LEU A 74 4.57 -9.42 -3.91
CA LEU A 74 3.89 -8.60 -4.90
C LEU A 74 3.55 -7.20 -4.35
N ILE A 75 3.12 -7.11 -3.09
CA ILE A 75 2.92 -5.81 -2.41
C ILE A 75 4.23 -5.02 -2.38
N GLY A 76 5.34 -5.65 -1.97
CA GLY A 76 6.65 -5.00 -1.96
C GLY A 76 7.09 -4.55 -3.36
N ALA A 77 6.88 -5.39 -4.37
CA ALA A 77 7.19 -5.04 -5.76
C ALA A 77 6.33 -3.88 -6.26
N TRP A 78 5.05 -3.85 -5.90
CA TRP A 78 4.14 -2.75 -6.23
C TRP A 78 4.60 -1.43 -5.60
N MET A 79 4.96 -1.44 -4.31
CA MET A 79 5.51 -0.25 -3.62
C MET A 79 6.80 0.24 -4.29
N ALA A 80 7.69 -0.66 -4.70
CA ALA A 80 8.90 -0.28 -5.42
C ALA A 80 8.58 0.40 -6.76
N VAL A 81 7.60 -0.13 -7.51
CA VAL A 81 7.15 0.46 -8.77
C VAL A 81 6.51 1.83 -8.55
N GLU A 82 5.63 1.99 -7.56
CA GLU A 82 5.02 3.28 -7.19
C GLU A 82 6.08 4.31 -6.81
N GLY A 83 7.04 3.93 -5.98
CA GLY A 83 8.17 4.79 -5.62
C GLY A 83 8.98 5.26 -6.83
N ILE A 84 9.27 4.37 -7.80
CA ILE A 84 9.94 4.75 -9.06
C ILE A 84 9.07 5.72 -9.85
N ILE A 85 7.76 5.47 -9.97
CA ILE A 85 6.84 6.35 -10.70
C ILE A 85 6.82 7.74 -10.06
N TYR A 86 6.71 7.83 -8.73
CA TYR A 86 6.67 9.11 -8.02
C TYR A 86 7.97 9.91 -8.14
N LEU A 87 9.12 9.23 -8.23
CA LEU A 87 10.42 9.89 -8.37
C LEU A 87 10.79 10.23 -9.82
N SER A 88 10.33 9.44 -10.80
CA SER A 88 10.70 9.62 -12.21
C SER A 88 9.72 10.49 -12.99
N MET A 89 8.43 10.48 -12.63
CA MET A 89 7.41 11.12 -13.44
C MET A 89 7.23 12.60 -13.10
N PRO A 90 6.95 13.49 -14.08
CA PRO A 90 6.67 14.88 -13.78
C PRO A 90 5.47 15.04 -12.84
N TYR A 91 5.63 15.86 -11.81
CA TYR A 91 4.61 16.19 -10.81
C TYR A 91 3.22 16.50 -11.40
N THR A 92 3.19 17.24 -12.52
CA THR A 92 1.94 17.60 -13.21
C THR A 92 1.19 16.41 -13.79
N LYS A 93 1.90 15.35 -14.17
CA LYS A 93 1.30 14.10 -14.68
C LYS A 93 0.79 13.23 -13.53
N ILE A 94 1.56 13.11 -12.45
CA ILE A 94 1.16 12.37 -11.23
C ILE A 94 -0.11 12.97 -10.65
N GLY A 95 -0.16 14.30 -10.48
CA GLY A 95 -1.34 14.98 -9.95
C GLY A 95 -2.60 14.79 -10.81
N LYS A 96 -2.47 14.71 -12.15
CA LYS A 96 -3.60 14.41 -13.04
C LYS A 96 -4.07 12.96 -12.90
N LEU A 97 -3.14 12.01 -12.91
CA LEU A 97 -3.44 10.58 -12.77
C LEU A 97 -4.16 10.31 -11.44
N MET A 98 -3.64 10.86 -10.35
CA MET A 98 -4.16 10.61 -9.00
C MET A 98 -5.47 11.34 -8.70
N LYS A 99 -5.74 12.49 -9.34
CA LYS A 99 -7.06 13.14 -9.25
C LYS A 99 -8.20 12.27 -9.75
N GLN A 100 -7.95 11.40 -10.74
CA GLN A 100 -8.95 10.45 -11.23
C GLN A 100 -9.33 9.40 -10.16
N PHE A 101 -8.41 9.09 -9.25
CA PHE A 101 -8.62 8.16 -8.15
C PHE A 101 -9.13 8.81 -6.86
N ASN A 102 -9.17 10.15 -6.78
CA ASN A 102 -9.62 10.86 -5.57
C ASN A 102 -11.16 10.97 -5.48
N THR A 103 -11.85 9.83 -5.49
CA THR A 103 -13.32 9.77 -5.37
C THR A 103 -13.71 8.97 -4.13
N SER A 104 -14.84 9.34 -3.49
CA SER A 104 -15.35 8.63 -2.29
C SER A 104 -15.54 7.13 -2.53
N THR A 105 -15.94 6.75 -3.75
CA THR A 105 -16.05 5.34 -4.16
C THR A 105 -14.70 4.63 -4.12
N TRP A 106 -13.63 5.27 -4.59
CA TRP A 106 -12.28 4.69 -4.55
C TRP A 106 -11.78 4.45 -3.13
N TYR A 107 -12.02 5.39 -2.20
CA TYR A 107 -11.65 5.19 -0.78
C TYR A 107 -12.43 4.05 -0.15
N THR A 108 -13.72 3.92 -0.47
CA THR A 108 -14.57 2.84 0.05
C THR A 108 -14.14 1.49 -0.51
N SER A 109 -13.94 1.39 -1.83
CA SER A 109 -13.49 0.17 -2.49
C SER A 109 -12.08 -0.23 -2.07
N GLY A 110 -11.14 0.73 -2.02
CA GLY A 110 -9.77 0.51 -1.58
C GLY A 110 -9.70 0.09 -0.10
N GLY A 111 -10.49 0.74 0.76
CA GLY A 111 -10.62 0.37 2.17
C GLY A 111 -11.17 -1.04 2.35
N LEU A 112 -12.21 -1.42 1.59
CA LEU A 112 -12.77 -2.76 1.62
C LEU A 112 -11.77 -3.81 1.15
N VAL A 113 -11.08 -3.56 0.03
CA VAL A 113 -10.04 -4.45 -0.51
C VAL A 113 -8.90 -4.60 0.50
N ALA A 114 -8.45 -3.51 1.12
CA ALA A 114 -7.44 -3.56 2.18
C ALA A 114 -7.92 -4.42 3.37
N ILE A 115 -9.14 -4.24 3.85
CA ILE A 115 -9.69 -5.05 4.96
C ILE A 115 -9.73 -6.54 4.60
N VAL A 116 -10.19 -6.89 3.39
CA VAL A 116 -10.28 -8.29 2.94
C VAL A 116 -8.88 -8.91 2.82
N MET A 117 -7.94 -8.21 2.16
CA MET A 117 -6.56 -8.68 2.05
C MET A 117 -5.89 -8.78 3.43
N GLY A 118 -6.14 -7.80 4.29
CA GLY A 118 -5.63 -7.74 5.65
C GLY A 118 -6.13 -8.91 6.50
N ALA A 119 -7.43 -9.22 6.45
CA ALA A 119 -8.02 -10.37 7.12
C ALA A 119 -7.41 -11.68 6.63
N TYR A 120 -7.22 -11.82 5.31
CA TYR A 120 -6.63 -13.01 4.70
C TYR A 120 -5.17 -13.22 5.16
N LEU A 121 -4.34 -12.17 5.07
CA LEU A 121 -2.93 -12.22 5.49
C LEU A 121 -2.79 -12.41 7.00
N ALA A 122 -3.60 -11.71 7.82
CA ALA A 122 -3.59 -11.89 9.26
C ALA A 122 -3.98 -13.32 9.65
N GLY A 123 -5.03 -13.87 9.03
CA GLY A 123 -5.44 -15.26 9.27
C GLY A 123 -4.33 -16.27 9.00
N LYS A 124 -3.60 -16.11 7.89
CA LYS A 124 -2.41 -16.95 7.57
C LYS A 124 -1.25 -16.69 8.53
N GLY A 125 -0.98 -15.42 8.86
CA GLY A 125 0.11 -15.04 9.75
C GLY A 125 -0.09 -15.53 11.20
N PHE A 126 -1.31 -15.50 11.71
CA PHE A 126 -1.63 -15.99 13.06
C PHE A 126 -1.94 -17.50 13.12
N GLY A 127 -1.98 -18.18 11.97
CA GLY A 127 -2.28 -19.62 11.91
C GLY A 127 -3.74 -19.94 12.22
N MET A 128 -4.67 -19.03 11.93
CA MET A 128 -6.10 -19.26 12.14
C MET A 128 -6.71 -20.25 11.12
N TRP A 129 -6.08 -20.39 9.94
CA TRP A 129 -6.45 -21.30 8.85
C TRP A 129 -5.35 -21.41 7.79
#